data_AF-A0A7Z9VCP2-F1
#
_entry.id   AF-A0A7Z9VCP2-F1
#
_cell.length_a   1.000
_cell.length_b   1.000
_cell.length_c   1.000
_cell.angle_alpha   90.00
_cell.angle_beta   90.00
_cell.angle_gamma   90.00
#
_symmetry.space_group_name_H-M   'P 1'
#
loop_
_entity.id
_entity.type
_entity.pdbx_description
1 polymer ?
#
loop_
_entity_poly.entity_id
_entity_poly.type
_entity_poly.pdbx_seq_one_letter_code
_entity_poly.pdbx_strand_id
1 'polypeptide(L)'
;GHVRYPTAGTCSTAEAQPLYVNSPYGLTIAHNGNLVNAEEQATQLYLDDLRHVNTASDSEVLLNVLAHELQKLGKKQLRIQNGLYLNIEQIFRAVHEVHFRVSGGYAVVGMVTGYGMFAFRDPYGIRPLVFGSRETEEGTEWAVASESVALVTLGFEIERDVEPGECIFISPTGELYTYQCHPSPQNIPCIFEYVYFSRPDSIIDGISVHQARCNMGDALAKKLQRMRPDEDIDVVMCVPDSGRIAAMQMAETLGIPFREGFVKNRYVGRTFIMPGQAQRQDSVRKKLNPLPKEFEGKNVLLVDDSIVRGNTSRKIVELAREAGAKKVYFASSAPPLIHPNVYGIDMPARSEYVAHGRSIEEISEQIGADFLLYQDLEDLIASCTACNEEITTFDCSCFTGDYCTGDVT
;
A
#
# COMPACT_ATOMS: atom_id res chain seq x y z
N GLY A 1 -15.60 -7.15 2.83
CA GLY A 1 -14.91 -8.28 2.17
C GLY A 1 -13.41 -8.07 2.23
N HIS A 2 -12.59 -9.03 1.80
CA HIS A 2 -11.13 -8.89 1.83
C HIS A 2 -10.45 -9.60 0.65
N VAL A 3 -9.39 -8.99 0.12
CA VAL A 3 -8.47 -9.60 -0.85
C VAL A 3 -7.06 -9.55 -0.26
N ARG A 4 -6.36 -10.67 -0.22
CA ARG A 4 -5.09 -10.77 0.51
C ARG A 4 -3.88 -10.64 -0.42
N TYR A 5 -3.00 -9.71 -0.09
CA TYR A 5 -1.60 -9.76 -0.51
C TYR A 5 -0.81 -10.55 0.55
N PRO A 6 -0.09 -11.64 0.20
CA PRO A 6 0.69 -12.40 1.20
C PRO A 6 1.78 -11.52 1.83
N THR A 7 1.81 -11.45 3.16
CA THR A 7 2.84 -10.73 3.93
C THR A 7 3.62 -11.70 4.82
N ALA A 8 4.72 -11.24 5.42
CA ALA A 8 5.44 -12.00 6.43
C ALA A 8 4.48 -12.44 7.55
N GLY A 9 4.47 -13.74 7.86
CA GLY A 9 3.59 -14.33 8.88
C GLY A 9 2.24 -14.84 8.37
N THR A 10 1.82 -14.55 7.13
CA THR A 10 0.51 -14.99 6.59
C THR A 10 0.60 -15.81 5.30
N CYS A 11 0.95 -17.09 5.41
CA CYS A 11 1.11 -18.00 4.27
C CYS A 11 -0.05 -18.99 4.09
N SER A 12 -0.82 -19.27 5.15
CA SER A 12 -1.85 -20.31 5.16
C SER A 12 -3.18 -19.79 4.59
N THR A 13 -4.00 -20.67 4.02
CA THR A 13 -5.40 -20.34 3.69
C THR A 13 -6.25 -20.10 4.94
N ALA A 14 -5.83 -20.65 6.09
CA ALA A 14 -6.51 -20.42 7.37
C ALA A 14 -6.40 -18.97 7.86
N GLU A 15 -5.40 -18.23 7.36
CA GLU A 15 -5.18 -16.80 7.65
C GLU A 15 -5.89 -15.89 6.64
N ALA A 16 -6.77 -16.45 5.80
CA ALA A 16 -7.57 -15.65 4.89
C ALA A 16 -8.68 -14.94 5.68
N GLN A 17 -8.73 -13.62 5.54
CA GLN A 17 -9.76 -12.78 6.17
C GLN A 17 -11.05 -12.77 5.32
N PRO A 18 -12.23 -12.42 5.90
CA PRO A 18 -12.46 -11.92 7.27
C PRO A 18 -12.28 -12.98 8.36
N LEU A 19 -11.77 -12.57 9.51
CA LEU A 19 -11.70 -13.41 10.70
C LEU A 19 -12.91 -13.17 11.60
N TYR A 20 -13.26 -14.14 12.43
CA TYR A 20 -14.46 -14.09 13.28
C TYR A 20 -14.20 -14.66 14.67
N VAL A 21 -14.80 -14.02 15.69
CA VAL A 21 -14.91 -14.53 17.06
C VAL A 21 -16.37 -14.48 17.50
N ASN A 22 -16.82 -15.53 18.19
CA ASN A 22 -18.21 -15.66 18.65
C ASN A 22 -18.50 -14.89 19.95
N SER A 23 -17.49 -14.35 20.63
CA SER A 23 -17.66 -13.67 21.91
C SER A 23 -16.71 -12.47 22.06
N PRO A 24 -17.22 -11.30 22.50
CA PRO A 24 -18.63 -11.01 22.80
C PRO A 24 -19.44 -10.77 21.52
N TYR A 25 -20.77 -10.90 21.57
CA TYR A 25 -21.76 -10.54 20.51
C TYR A 25 -21.66 -11.22 19.13
N GLY A 26 -20.50 -11.77 18.74
CA GLY A 26 -20.22 -12.22 17.39
C GLY A 26 -19.63 -11.08 16.55
N LEU A 27 -18.30 -11.04 16.45
CA LEU A 27 -17.54 -10.01 15.75
C LEU A 27 -16.77 -10.60 14.58
N THR A 28 -16.72 -9.87 13.47
CA THR A 28 -15.83 -10.16 12.35
C THR A 28 -15.10 -8.89 11.91
N ILE A 29 -13.85 -9.04 11.48
CA ILE A 29 -13.09 -7.94 10.87
C ILE A 29 -12.35 -8.40 9.60
N ALA A 30 -12.15 -7.43 8.71
CA ALA A 30 -11.14 -7.41 7.68
C ALA A 30 -10.20 -6.21 7.91
N HIS A 31 -8.92 -6.43 7.70
CA HIS A 31 -7.83 -5.54 8.08
C HIS A 31 -6.80 -5.47 6.94
N ASN A 32 -6.50 -4.25 6.50
CA ASN A 32 -5.36 -3.94 5.65
C ASN A 32 -4.32 -3.20 6.48
N GLY A 33 -3.15 -3.79 6.68
CA GLY A 33 -2.12 -3.21 7.54
C GLY A 33 -1.18 -4.25 8.13
N ASN A 34 -0.38 -3.83 9.10
CA ASN A 34 0.40 -4.71 9.94
C ASN A 34 0.57 -4.12 11.34
N LEU A 35 0.40 -4.96 12.37
CA LEU A 35 0.74 -4.59 13.76
C LEU A 35 2.21 -4.86 14.05
N VAL A 36 2.95 -3.84 14.48
CA VAL A 36 4.36 -3.94 14.88
C VAL A 36 4.50 -4.72 16.17
N ASN A 37 3.60 -4.51 17.14
CA ASN A 37 3.63 -5.17 18.44
C ASN A 37 2.74 -6.43 18.51
N ALA A 38 2.50 -7.10 17.37
CA ALA A 38 1.61 -8.26 17.29
C ALA A 38 1.99 -9.41 18.25
N GLU A 39 3.27 -9.74 18.34
CA GLU A 39 3.77 -10.83 19.20
C GLU A 39 3.57 -10.54 20.70
N GLU A 40 3.82 -9.29 21.10
CA GLU A 40 3.57 -8.81 22.46
C GLU A 40 2.08 -8.92 22.78
N GLN A 41 1.22 -8.43 21.87
CA GLN A 41 -0.22 -8.46 22.05
C GLN A 41 -0.80 -9.88 22.06
N ALA A 42 -0.28 -10.79 21.24
CA ALA A 42 -0.64 -12.20 21.30
C ALA A 42 -0.30 -12.84 22.66
N THR A 43 0.85 -12.48 23.23
CA THR A 43 1.26 -12.94 24.57
C THR A 43 0.35 -12.40 25.66
N GLN A 44 0.03 -11.09 25.63
CA GLN A 44 -0.90 -10.46 26.58
C GLN A 44 -2.32 -11.04 26.48
N LEU A 45 -2.81 -11.27 25.24
CA LEU A 45 -4.11 -11.91 25.02
C LEU A 45 -4.18 -13.30 25.64
N TYR A 46 -3.10 -14.08 25.55
CA TYR A 46 -3.05 -15.42 26.10
C TYR A 46 -2.97 -15.42 27.63
N LEU A 47 -2.08 -14.60 28.20
CA LEU A 47 -1.80 -14.60 29.65
C LEU A 47 -2.86 -13.87 30.48
N ASP A 48 -3.25 -12.66 30.04
CA ASP A 48 -4.08 -11.76 30.84
C ASP A 48 -5.56 -11.84 30.44
N ASP A 49 -5.82 -11.99 29.14
CA ASP A 49 -7.19 -11.93 28.59
C ASP A 49 -7.81 -13.32 28.39
N LEU A 50 -7.00 -14.38 28.52
CA LEU A 50 -7.36 -15.79 28.34
C LEU A 50 -7.99 -16.07 26.96
N ARG A 51 -7.49 -15.37 25.92
CA ARG A 51 -7.87 -15.54 24.51
C ARG A 51 -6.73 -16.19 23.75
N HIS A 52 -7.01 -17.36 23.18
CA HIS A 52 -6.06 -18.04 22.32
C HIS A 52 -6.15 -17.51 20.88
N VAL A 53 -5.01 -17.24 20.27
CA VAL A 53 -4.86 -16.87 18.85
C VAL A 53 -4.40 -18.12 18.11
N ASN A 54 -5.16 -18.53 17.09
CA ASN A 54 -4.95 -19.81 16.40
C ASN A 54 -3.97 -19.72 15.22
N THR A 55 -3.78 -18.51 14.69
CA THR A 55 -2.95 -18.23 13.51
C THR A 55 -1.79 -17.30 13.85
N ALA A 56 -0.85 -17.14 12.92
CA ALA A 56 0.20 -16.13 13.03
C ALA A 56 -0.23 -14.77 12.45
N SER A 57 -1.53 -14.61 12.12
CA SER A 57 -2.04 -13.34 11.59
C SER A 57 -2.23 -12.33 12.70
N ASP A 58 -1.54 -11.20 12.57
CA ASP A 58 -1.76 -9.97 13.32
C ASP A 58 -3.23 -9.49 13.30
N SER A 59 -3.97 -9.83 12.24
CA SER A 59 -5.39 -9.51 12.11
C SER A 59 -6.25 -10.31 13.10
N GLU A 60 -5.85 -11.54 13.45
CA GLU A 60 -6.52 -12.30 14.52
C GLU A 60 -6.22 -11.71 15.90
N VAL A 61 -4.99 -11.22 16.09
CA VAL A 61 -4.59 -10.47 17.29
C VAL A 61 -5.45 -9.21 17.42
N LEU A 62 -5.54 -8.39 16.36
CA LEU A 62 -6.34 -7.16 16.33
C LEU A 62 -7.83 -7.43 16.65
N LEU A 63 -8.40 -8.47 16.04
CA LEU A 63 -9.77 -8.91 16.31
C LEU A 63 -9.98 -9.25 17.79
N ASN A 64 -9.06 -10.01 18.38
CA ASN A 64 -9.17 -10.43 19.76
C ASN A 64 -8.92 -9.30 20.76
N VAL A 65 -8.04 -8.35 20.45
CA VAL A 65 -7.87 -7.13 21.24
C VAL A 65 -9.18 -6.34 21.26
N LEU A 66 -9.76 -6.05 20.09
CA LEU A 66 -11.05 -5.34 20.00
C LEU A 66 -12.17 -6.08 20.74
N ALA A 67 -12.27 -7.40 20.55
CA ALA A 67 -13.27 -8.23 21.21
C ALA A 67 -13.12 -8.20 22.74
N HIS A 68 -11.89 -8.17 23.24
CA HIS A 68 -11.62 -8.08 24.67
C HIS A 68 -12.00 -6.72 25.26
N GLU A 69 -11.63 -5.62 24.59
CA GLU A 69 -11.99 -4.27 25.07
C GLU A 69 -13.52 -4.09 25.09
N LEU A 70 -14.24 -4.61 24.08
CA LEU A 70 -15.70 -4.70 24.11
C LEU A 70 -16.23 -5.53 25.27
N GLN A 71 -15.60 -6.66 25.59
CA GLN A 71 -16.01 -7.53 26.69
C GLN A 71 -15.81 -6.84 28.06
N LYS A 72 -14.70 -6.11 28.26
CA LYS A 72 -14.44 -5.32 29.46
C LYS A 72 -15.53 -4.26 29.69
N LEU A 73 -15.95 -3.59 28.62
CA LEU A 73 -17.03 -2.58 28.69
C LEU A 73 -18.40 -3.21 28.92
N GLY A 74 -18.68 -4.36 28.29
CA GLY A 74 -19.94 -5.11 28.46
C GLY A 74 -20.15 -5.66 29.88
N LYS A 75 -19.08 -5.99 30.62
CA LYS A 75 -19.16 -6.46 32.03
C LYS A 75 -19.75 -5.40 32.98
N LYS A 76 -19.73 -4.12 32.61
CA LYS A 76 -20.16 -3.01 33.48
C LYS A 76 -21.64 -2.65 33.38
N GLN A 77 -22.44 -3.24 32.46
CA GLN A 77 -23.84 -2.81 32.26
C GLN A 77 -24.82 -3.81 31.61
N LEU A 78 -26.08 -3.35 31.50
CA LEU A 78 -27.37 -4.03 31.37
C LEU A 78 -27.44 -5.27 30.46
N ARG A 79 -27.93 -6.37 31.04
CA ARG A 79 -28.51 -7.50 30.29
C ARG A 79 -29.96 -7.16 29.94
N ILE A 80 -30.29 -7.09 28.67
CA ILE A 80 -31.69 -6.98 28.20
C ILE A 80 -32.11 -8.37 27.72
N GLN A 81 -33.21 -8.91 28.25
CA GLN A 81 -33.74 -10.23 27.85
C GLN A 81 -32.69 -11.37 27.86
N ASN A 82 -31.82 -11.41 28.88
CA ASN A 82 -30.70 -12.36 29.03
C ASN A 82 -29.56 -12.25 27.99
N GLY A 83 -29.60 -11.28 27.07
CA GLY A 83 -28.52 -10.95 26.14
C GLY A 83 -27.67 -9.77 26.63
N LEU A 84 -26.41 -9.72 26.19
CA LEU A 84 -25.54 -8.56 26.41
C LEU A 84 -25.96 -7.47 25.39
N TYR A 85 -26.28 -6.27 25.86
CA TYR A 85 -26.64 -5.13 24.99
C TYR A 85 -25.40 -4.29 24.66
N LEU A 86 -25.19 -4.00 23.36
CA LEU A 86 -24.12 -3.14 22.88
C LEU A 86 -24.66 -1.73 22.57
N ASN A 87 -24.07 -0.72 23.19
CA ASN A 87 -24.23 0.68 22.83
C ASN A 87 -23.12 1.07 21.83
N ILE A 88 -23.44 1.90 20.84
CA ILE A 88 -22.51 2.44 19.85
C ILE A 88 -21.30 3.12 20.53
N GLU A 89 -21.53 3.86 21.63
CA GLU A 89 -20.44 4.47 22.41
C GLU A 89 -19.43 3.45 22.93
N GLN A 90 -19.84 2.20 23.18
CA GLN A 90 -18.92 1.14 23.61
C GLN A 90 -18.00 0.70 22.49
N ILE A 91 -18.45 0.75 21.23
CA ILE A 91 -17.60 0.46 20.07
C ILE A 91 -16.53 1.55 19.97
N PHE A 92 -16.93 2.83 20.01
CA PHE A 92 -15.98 3.95 19.96
C PHE A 92 -14.97 3.91 21.11
N ARG A 93 -15.41 3.58 22.33
CA ARG A 93 -14.50 3.40 23.47
C ARG A 93 -13.59 2.18 23.30
N ALA A 94 -14.08 1.07 22.75
CA ALA A 94 -13.23 -0.09 22.50
C ALA A 94 -12.17 0.21 21.44
N VAL A 95 -12.52 0.94 20.38
CA VAL A 95 -11.56 1.38 19.35
C VAL A 95 -10.55 2.37 19.94
N HIS A 96 -10.97 3.27 20.82
CA HIS A 96 -10.04 4.12 21.57
C HIS A 96 -9.01 3.27 22.33
N GLU A 97 -9.43 2.28 23.12
CA GLU A 97 -8.49 1.40 23.83
C GLU A 97 -7.61 0.57 22.89
N VAL A 98 -8.13 0.15 21.73
CA VAL A 98 -7.33 -0.52 20.68
C VAL A 98 -6.20 0.39 20.24
N HIS A 99 -6.45 1.67 19.93
CA HIS A 99 -5.41 2.61 19.49
C HIS A 99 -4.27 2.80 20.49
N PHE A 100 -4.52 2.64 21.80
CA PHE A 100 -3.47 2.71 22.82
C PHE A 100 -2.72 1.39 23.05
N ARG A 101 -3.33 0.27 22.65
CA ARG A 101 -2.80 -1.07 22.89
C ARG A 101 -2.01 -1.61 21.70
N VAL A 102 -2.48 -1.36 20.48
CA VAL A 102 -1.84 -1.82 19.25
C VAL A 102 -1.05 -0.70 18.59
N SER A 103 0.08 -1.06 18.00
CA SER A 103 0.93 -0.14 17.25
C SER A 103 1.16 -0.70 15.84
N GLY A 104 1.14 0.17 14.84
CA GLY A 104 1.27 -0.18 13.44
C GLY A 104 0.39 0.67 12.52
N GLY A 105 0.29 0.26 11.26
CA GLY A 105 -0.64 0.85 10.30
C GLY A 105 -1.80 -0.11 10.07
N TYR A 106 -3.03 0.38 10.10
CA TYR A 106 -4.23 -0.45 9.96
C TYR A 106 -5.44 0.34 9.48
N ALA A 107 -6.10 -0.20 8.47
CA ALA A 107 -7.44 0.17 8.04
C ALA A 107 -8.35 -1.03 8.25
N VAL A 108 -9.38 -0.88 9.07
CA VAL A 108 -10.23 -1.99 9.53
C VAL A 108 -11.67 -1.73 9.15
N VAL A 109 -12.34 -2.76 8.64
CA VAL A 109 -13.80 -2.83 8.54
C VAL A 109 -14.28 -4.08 9.25
N GLY A 110 -15.35 -3.96 10.02
CA GLY A 110 -15.90 -5.09 10.75
C GLY A 110 -17.40 -4.99 10.95
N MET A 111 -17.99 -6.07 11.43
CA MET A 111 -19.40 -6.13 11.77
C MET A 111 -19.58 -6.73 13.14
N VAL A 112 -20.56 -6.21 13.87
CA VAL A 112 -21.08 -6.82 15.08
C VAL A 112 -22.47 -7.36 14.79
N THR A 113 -22.65 -8.66 15.01
CA THR A 113 -23.88 -9.38 14.65
C THR A 113 -25.09 -8.75 15.33
N GLY A 114 -26.09 -8.36 14.54
CA GLY A 114 -27.33 -7.73 15.02
C GLY A 114 -27.22 -6.27 15.43
N TYR A 115 -26.04 -5.64 15.30
CA TYR A 115 -25.82 -4.24 15.66
C TYR A 115 -25.42 -3.35 14.49
N GLY A 116 -24.53 -3.78 13.59
CA GLY A 116 -24.13 -2.95 12.46
C GLY A 116 -22.70 -3.16 11.99
N MET A 117 -22.26 -2.29 11.10
CA MET A 117 -20.91 -2.25 10.55
C MET A 117 -20.11 -1.13 11.21
N PHE A 118 -18.82 -1.35 11.46
CA PHE A 118 -17.89 -0.31 11.86
C PHE A 118 -16.68 -0.32 10.94
N ALA A 119 -16.03 0.83 10.83
CA ALA A 119 -14.70 0.92 10.25
C ALA A 119 -13.86 1.92 11.05
N PHE A 120 -12.55 1.70 11.13
CA PHE A 120 -11.64 2.63 11.78
C PHE A 120 -10.27 2.60 11.15
N ARG A 121 -9.55 3.71 11.30
CA ARG A 121 -8.22 3.92 10.74
C ARG A 121 -7.20 4.16 11.85
N ASP A 122 -5.95 3.74 11.62
CA ASP A 122 -4.87 3.96 12.59
C ASP A 122 -4.66 5.45 12.92
N PRO A 123 -4.14 5.77 14.12
CA PRO A 123 -3.96 7.15 14.56
C PRO A 123 -3.01 8.01 13.70
N TYR A 124 -2.25 7.39 12.81
CA TYR A 124 -1.31 8.02 11.90
C TYR A 124 -1.84 8.13 10.47
N GLY A 125 -3.01 7.56 10.16
CA GLY A 125 -3.58 7.57 8.82
C GLY A 125 -2.76 6.79 7.79
N ILE A 126 -1.92 5.84 8.20
CA ILE A 126 -0.93 5.20 7.33
C ILE A 126 -1.60 4.38 6.22
N ARG A 127 -2.66 3.63 6.55
CA ARG A 127 -3.39 2.78 5.59
C ARG A 127 -4.63 3.51 5.07
N PRO A 128 -4.91 3.47 3.76
CA PRO A 128 -6.02 4.22 3.19
C PRO A 128 -7.37 3.58 3.55
N LEU A 129 -8.36 4.43 3.83
CA LEU A 129 -9.74 4.02 4.13
C LEU A 129 -10.70 5.16 3.78
N VAL A 130 -11.65 4.89 2.90
CA VAL A 130 -12.63 5.87 2.42
C VAL A 130 -14.04 5.29 2.52
N PHE A 131 -15.02 6.16 2.75
CA PHE A 131 -16.43 5.77 2.74
C PHE A 131 -17.27 6.66 1.82
N GLY A 132 -18.40 6.12 1.42
CA GLY A 132 -19.34 6.76 0.51
C GLY A 132 -20.77 6.33 0.76
N SER A 133 -21.70 7.09 0.22
CA SER A 133 -23.13 6.90 0.38
C SER A 133 -23.83 6.71 -0.97
N ARG A 134 -25.03 6.12 -0.93
CA ARG A 134 -25.93 6.03 -2.08
C ARG A 134 -27.37 6.08 -1.61
N GLU A 135 -28.13 7.02 -2.15
CA GLU A 135 -29.57 7.10 -1.91
C GLU A 135 -30.34 6.02 -2.68
N THR A 136 -31.21 5.30 -1.99
CA THR A 136 -32.09 4.27 -2.58
C THR A 136 -33.54 4.46 -2.11
N GLU A 137 -34.49 3.73 -2.72
CA GLU A 137 -35.90 3.76 -2.28
C GLU A 137 -36.10 3.25 -0.84
N GLU A 138 -35.17 2.43 -0.34
CA GLU A 138 -35.22 1.85 1.02
C GLU A 138 -34.45 2.69 2.06
N GLY A 139 -33.71 3.72 1.63
CA GLY A 139 -32.90 4.61 2.45
C GLY A 139 -31.47 4.77 1.95
N THR A 140 -30.64 5.44 2.74
CA THR A 140 -29.21 5.65 2.44
C THR A 140 -28.41 4.38 2.71
N GLU A 141 -27.74 3.87 1.67
CA GLU A 141 -26.76 2.80 1.79
C GLU A 141 -25.35 3.40 1.99
N TRP A 142 -24.51 2.69 2.73
CA TRP A 142 -23.14 3.10 3.01
C TRP A 142 -22.16 2.01 2.60
N ALA A 143 -21.01 2.42 2.07
CA ALA A 143 -19.93 1.51 1.74
C ALA A 143 -18.58 2.08 2.19
N VAL A 144 -17.66 1.19 2.55
CA VAL A 144 -16.30 1.53 2.99
C VAL A 144 -15.33 0.67 2.18
N ALA A 145 -14.23 1.26 1.74
CA ALA A 145 -13.20 0.57 0.96
C ALA A 145 -11.81 1.15 1.24
N SER A 146 -10.76 0.38 0.92
CA SER A 146 -9.39 0.90 0.95
C SER A 146 -9.14 1.99 -0.09
N GLU A 147 -9.82 1.92 -1.23
CA GLU A 147 -9.64 2.85 -2.36
C GLU A 147 -10.99 3.32 -2.90
N SER A 148 -11.06 4.60 -3.26
CA SER A 148 -12.28 5.28 -3.74
C SER A 148 -12.85 4.65 -5.02
N VAL A 149 -12.02 4.06 -5.86
CA VAL A 149 -12.46 3.38 -7.09
C VAL A 149 -13.47 2.26 -6.86
N ALA A 150 -13.44 1.60 -5.70
CA ALA A 150 -14.42 0.56 -5.36
C ALA A 150 -15.82 1.17 -5.16
N LEU A 151 -15.90 2.34 -4.52
CA LEU A 151 -17.14 3.07 -4.29
C LEU A 151 -17.71 3.59 -5.61
N VAL A 152 -16.88 4.25 -6.41
CA VAL A 152 -17.25 4.80 -7.73
C VAL A 152 -17.77 3.70 -8.66
N THR A 153 -17.10 2.54 -8.69
CA THR A 153 -17.51 1.40 -9.53
C THR A 153 -18.89 0.87 -9.16
N LEU A 154 -19.27 0.95 -7.89
CA LEU A 154 -20.56 0.51 -7.37
C LEU A 154 -21.64 1.62 -7.41
N GLY A 155 -21.30 2.81 -7.88
CA GLY A 155 -22.21 3.96 -7.96
C GLY A 155 -22.48 4.62 -6.62
N PHE A 156 -21.55 4.54 -5.68
CA PHE A 156 -21.58 5.33 -4.44
C PHE A 156 -20.93 6.69 -4.69
N GLU A 157 -21.50 7.73 -4.10
CA GLU A 157 -20.88 9.05 -4.00
C GLU A 157 -19.83 9.02 -2.88
N ILE A 158 -18.66 9.60 -3.13
CA ILE A 158 -17.57 9.65 -2.14
C ILE A 158 -17.90 10.76 -1.14
N GLU A 159 -17.89 10.41 0.14
CA GLU A 159 -18.15 11.37 1.22
C GLU A 159 -16.85 12.02 1.67
N ARG A 160 -15.91 11.20 2.18
CA ARG A 160 -14.53 11.56 2.51
C ARG A 160 -13.74 10.32 2.94
N ASP A 161 -12.43 10.49 3.06
CA ASP A 161 -11.57 9.55 3.78
C ASP A 161 -11.98 9.47 5.27
N VAL A 162 -11.78 8.30 5.87
CA VAL A 162 -11.88 8.13 7.33
C VAL A 162 -10.65 8.79 7.94
N GLU A 163 -10.87 9.69 8.90
CA GLU A 163 -9.80 10.49 9.50
C GLU A 163 -8.85 9.61 10.33
N PRO A 164 -7.58 10.02 10.53
CA PRO A 164 -6.66 9.28 11.39
C PRO A 164 -7.20 9.12 12.82
N GLY A 165 -7.29 7.87 13.29
CA GLY A 165 -7.86 7.53 14.60
C GLY A 165 -9.38 7.69 14.72
N GLU A 166 -10.09 7.93 13.61
CA GLU A 166 -11.55 7.98 13.60
C GLU A 166 -12.15 6.57 13.52
N CYS A 167 -13.31 6.39 14.16
CA CYS A 167 -14.18 5.26 13.94
C CYS A 167 -15.54 5.73 13.39
N ILE A 168 -15.99 5.07 12.33
CA ILE A 168 -17.34 5.18 11.80
C ILE A 168 -18.15 3.94 12.19
N PHE A 169 -19.44 4.13 12.45
CA PHE A 169 -20.41 3.08 12.74
C PHE A 169 -21.69 3.32 11.94
N ILE A 170 -22.14 2.28 11.25
CA ILE A 170 -23.36 2.30 10.44
C ILE A 170 -24.34 1.29 11.05
N SER A 171 -25.45 1.81 11.53
CA SER A 171 -26.53 1.02 12.12
C SER A 171 -27.30 0.20 11.08
N PRO A 172 -28.10 -0.81 11.47
CA PRO A 172 -28.88 -1.61 10.55
C PRO A 172 -30.03 -0.82 9.91
N THR A 173 -30.36 0.36 10.46
CA THR A 173 -31.35 1.30 9.93
C THR A 173 -30.75 2.32 8.97
N GLY A 174 -29.45 2.26 8.68
CA GLY A 174 -28.77 3.18 7.75
C GLY A 174 -28.28 4.49 8.36
N GLU A 175 -28.40 4.68 9.68
CA GLU A 175 -27.85 5.86 10.35
C GLU A 175 -26.32 5.72 10.51
N LEU A 176 -25.60 6.78 10.10
CA LEU A 176 -24.14 6.92 10.24
C LEU A 176 -23.80 7.67 11.54
N TYR A 177 -22.84 7.13 12.27
CA TYR A 177 -22.24 7.73 13.45
C TYR A 177 -20.72 7.79 13.25
N THR A 178 -20.09 8.89 13.62
CA THR A 178 -18.63 9.01 13.60
C THR A 178 -18.11 9.52 14.93
N TYR A 179 -16.92 9.10 15.31
CA TYR A 179 -16.30 9.52 16.56
C TYR A 179 -14.77 9.49 16.48
N GLN A 180 -14.12 10.52 17.02
CA GLN A 180 -12.67 10.54 17.11
C GLN A 180 -12.18 9.70 18.30
N CYS A 181 -11.52 8.58 18.00
CA CYS A 181 -11.10 7.60 18.99
C CYS A 181 -9.64 7.79 19.44
N HIS A 182 -8.91 8.78 18.94
CA HIS A 182 -7.56 9.10 19.41
C HIS A 182 -7.41 10.61 19.73
N PRO A 183 -6.83 11.01 20.88
CA PRO A 183 -6.80 12.41 21.30
C PRO A 183 -5.77 13.27 20.55
N SER A 184 -4.80 12.66 19.87
CA SER A 184 -3.74 13.37 19.13
C SER A 184 -3.40 12.64 17.84
N PRO A 185 -4.36 12.58 16.88
CA PRO A 185 -4.12 11.94 15.59
C PRO A 185 -3.12 12.74 14.76
N GLN A 186 -2.41 12.06 13.86
CA GLN A 186 -1.53 12.66 12.87
C GLN A 186 -1.90 12.11 11.49
N ASN A 187 -1.82 12.93 10.46
CA ASN A 187 -2.05 12.47 9.09
C ASN A 187 -0.71 12.26 8.38
N ILE A 188 -0.25 11.00 8.37
CA ILE A 188 1.04 10.55 7.83
C ILE A 188 0.77 9.36 6.88
N PRO A 189 0.12 9.60 5.72
CA PRO A 189 -0.28 8.52 4.81
C PRO A 189 0.94 7.82 4.21
N CYS A 190 0.77 6.56 3.82
CA CYS A 190 1.85 5.79 3.20
C CYS A 190 2.21 6.35 1.83
N ILE A 191 3.45 6.81 1.66
CA ILE A 191 3.88 7.37 0.38
C ILE A 191 3.94 6.32 -0.74
N PHE A 192 4.11 5.05 -0.37
CA PHE A 192 4.23 3.95 -1.32
C PHE A 192 2.91 3.60 -2.03
N GLU A 193 1.78 4.00 -1.46
CA GLU A 193 0.46 3.94 -2.12
C GLU A 193 0.46 4.79 -3.40
N TYR A 194 1.00 6.01 -3.31
CA TYR A 194 1.10 6.93 -4.44
C TYR A 194 2.14 6.48 -5.47
N VAL A 195 3.27 5.93 -5.03
CA VAL A 195 4.34 5.42 -5.93
C VAL A 195 3.83 4.27 -6.80
N TYR A 196 3.24 3.24 -6.19
CA TYR A 196 2.99 1.96 -6.88
C TYR A 196 1.68 1.28 -6.50
N PHE A 197 1.37 1.18 -5.21
CA PHE A 197 0.45 0.16 -4.73
C PHE A 197 -1.02 0.43 -5.09
N SER A 198 -1.46 1.69 -4.95
CA SER A 198 -2.83 2.09 -5.27
C SER A 198 -3.06 2.24 -6.77
N ARG A 199 -4.33 2.10 -7.17
CA ARG A 199 -4.72 2.36 -8.55
C ARG A 199 -4.65 3.85 -8.88
N PRO A 200 -4.28 4.20 -10.13
CA PRO A 200 -4.15 5.60 -10.51
C PRO A 200 -5.48 6.37 -10.52
N ASP A 201 -6.61 5.69 -10.70
CA ASP A 201 -7.95 6.29 -10.66
C ASP A 201 -8.52 6.46 -9.25
N SER A 202 -7.71 6.21 -8.21
CA SER A 202 -8.06 6.47 -6.82
C SER A 202 -7.61 7.86 -6.36
N ILE A 203 -8.41 8.44 -5.47
CA ILE A 203 -8.08 9.59 -4.64
C ILE A 203 -7.98 9.08 -3.19
N ILE A 204 -6.88 9.42 -2.51
CA ILE A 204 -6.57 9.01 -1.14
C ILE A 204 -6.17 10.27 -0.37
N ASP A 205 -6.87 10.57 0.73
CA ASP A 205 -6.66 11.78 1.53
C ASP A 205 -6.62 13.07 0.67
N GLY A 206 -7.54 13.16 -0.30
CA GLY A 206 -7.61 14.25 -1.27
C GLY A 206 -6.51 14.27 -2.35
N ILE A 207 -5.52 13.37 -2.30
CA ILE A 207 -4.44 13.27 -3.29
C ILE A 207 -4.86 12.31 -4.42
N SER A 208 -4.92 12.83 -5.64
CA SER A 208 -5.07 11.99 -6.84
C SER A 208 -3.79 11.19 -7.09
N VAL A 209 -3.90 9.85 -7.08
CA VAL A 209 -2.75 8.97 -7.33
C VAL A 209 -2.18 9.18 -8.73
N HIS A 210 -3.04 9.36 -9.74
CA HIS A 210 -2.59 9.67 -11.11
C HIS A 210 -1.80 10.98 -11.17
N GLN A 211 -2.33 12.06 -10.60
CA GLN A 211 -1.67 13.37 -10.65
C GLN A 211 -0.35 13.37 -9.87
N ALA A 212 -0.30 12.70 -8.71
CA ALA A 212 0.94 12.54 -7.96
C ALA A 212 2.02 11.83 -8.80
N ARG A 213 1.65 10.77 -9.55
CA ARG A 213 2.57 10.06 -10.46
C ARG A 213 3.01 10.91 -11.66
N CYS A 214 2.15 11.79 -12.18
CA CYS A 214 2.56 12.78 -13.17
C CYS A 214 3.61 13.73 -12.56
N ASN A 215 3.33 14.31 -11.39
CA ASN A 215 4.25 15.21 -10.71
C ASN A 215 5.63 14.56 -10.44
N MET A 216 5.66 13.26 -10.10
CA MET A 216 6.89 12.47 -9.97
C MET A 216 7.68 12.43 -11.29
N GLY A 217 7.00 12.24 -12.43
CA GLY A 217 7.61 12.28 -13.76
C GLY A 217 8.20 13.64 -14.12
N ASP A 218 7.50 14.74 -13.78
CA ASP A 218 8.01 16.10 -13.97
C ASP A 218 9.26 16.36 -13.14
N ALA A 219 9.25 15.93 -11.88
CA ALA A 219 10.39 16.09 -10.98
C ALA A 219 11.59 15.25 -11.45
N LEU A 220 11.38 14.01 -11.88
CA LEU A 220 12.42 13.17 -12.50
C LEU A 220 13.02 13.83 -13.74
N ALA A 221 12.19 14.38 -14.63
CA ALA A 221 12.65 15.07 -15.83
C ALA A 221 13.54 16.27 -15.49
N LYS A 222 13.08 17.11 -14.56
CA LYS A 222 13.84 18.28 -14.07
C LYS A 222 15.16 17.84 -13.44
N LYS A 223 15.16 16.78 -12.63
CA LYS A 223 16.38 16.22 -12.04
C LYS A 223 17.36 15.75 -13.10
N LEU A 224 16.89 15.02 -14.11
CA LEU A 224 17.72 14.57 -15.24
C LEU A 224 18.35 15.75 -15.99
N GLN A 225 17.56 16.77 -16.33
CA GLN A 225 18.05 17.97 -17.01
C GLN A 225 19.14 18.71 -16.20
N ARG A 226 19.00 18.76 -14.87
CA ARG A 226 20.04 19.35 -13.99
C ARG A 226 21.32 18.52 -13.97
N MET A 227 21.20 17.20 -13.89
CA MET A 227 22.35 16.30 -13.73
C MET A 227 23.08 16.03 -15.06
N ARG A 228 22.34 15.96 -16.16
CA ARG A 228 22.86 15.59 -17.49
C ARG A 228 22.12 16.35 -18.61
N PRO A 229 22.35 17.68 -18.74
CA PRO A 229 21.64 18.50 -19.73
C PRO A 229 21.95 18.10 -21.19
N ASP A 230 23.13 17.53 -21.45
CA ASP A 230 23.63 17.22 -22.80
C ASP A 230 23.51 15.73 -23.16
N GLU A 231 22.74 14.93 -22.39
CA GLU A 231 22.63 13.50 -22.67
C GLU A 231 21.71 13.23 -23.86
N ASP A 232 22.22 12.46 -24.81
CA ASP A 232 21.52 12.09 -26.04
C ASP A 232 20.57 10.92 -25.79
N ILE A 233 19.33 11.22 -25.38
CA ILE A 233 18.26 10.23 -25.16
C ILE A 233 17.27 10.32 -26.32
N ASP A 234 17.18 9.24 -27.10
CA ASP A 234 16.33 9.18 -28.30
C ASP A 234 14.85 8.96 -27.95
N VAL A 235 14.56 8.27 -26.85
CA VAL A 235 13.22 7.79 -26.51
C VAL A 235 13.09 7.47 -25.03
N VAL A 236 11.95 7.83 -24.45
CA VAL A 236 11.54 7.42 -23.10
C VAL A 236 10.57 6.25 -23.21
N MET A 237 10.76 5.22 -22.39
CA MET A 237 9.90 4.04 -22.36
C MET A 237 9.58 3.67 -20.91
N CYS A 238 8.36 3.18 -20.68
CA CYS A 238 8.01 2.65 -19.36
C CYS A 238 8.36 1.17 -19.22
N VAL A 239 8.68 0.76 -18.00
CA VAL A 239 8.47 -0.61 -17.54
C VAL A 239 6.99 -0.76 -17.17
N PRO A 240 6.18 -1.55 -17.90
CA PRO A 240 4.75 -1.61 -17.69
C PRO A 240 4.37 -2.46 -16.46
N ASP A 241 3.31 -2.12 -15.72
CA ASP A 241 2.35 -1.04 -16.02
C ASP A 241 2.53 0.21 -15.15
N SER A 242 3.14 0.08 -13.99
CA SER A 242 3.20 1.09 -12.92
C SER A 242 4.08 2.29 -13.27
N GLY A 243 5.24 2.08 -13.91
CA GLY A 243 6.11 3.17 -14.38
C GLY A 243 5.53 4.01 -15.53
N ARG A 244 4.38 3.61 -16.11
CA ARG A 244 3.81 4.23 -17.32
C ARG A 244 3.50 5.71 -17.17
N ILE A 245 2.82 6.11 -16.09
CA ILE A 245 2.36 7.49 -15.90
C ILE A 245 3.56 8.43 -15.75
N ALA A 246 4.50 8.08 -14.86
CA ALA A 246 5.72 8.84 -14.66
C ALA A 246 6.57 8.91 -15.94
N ALA A 247 6.69 7.82 -16.71
CA ALA A 247 7.42 7.80 -17.97
C ALA A 247 6.82 8.72 -19.03
N MET A 248 5.49 8.70 -19.18
CA MET A 248 4.77 9.55 -20.13
C MET A 248 4.97 11.02 -19.79
N GLN A 249 4.78 11.38 -18.52
CA GLN A 249 4.95 12.76 -18.06
C GLN A 249 6.41 13.21 -18.15
N MET A 250 7.36 12.35 -17.81
CA MET A 250 8.79 12.63 -17.95
C MET A 250 9.16 12.88 -19.43
N ALA A 251 8.62 12.09 -20.36
CA ALA A 251 8.85 12.28 -21.79
C ALA A 251 8.31 13.62 -22.30
N GLU A 252 7.10 14.00 -21.86
CA GLU A 252 6.49 15.29 -22.19
C GLU A 252 7.34 16.46 -21.68
N THR A 253 7.78 16.41 -20.42
CA THR A 253 8.59 17.48 -19.81
C THR A 253 10.00 17.56 -20.39
N LEU A 254 10.58 16.45 -20.85
CA LEU A 254 11.85 16.44 -21.57
C LEU A 254 11.73 16.85 -23.04
N GLY A 255 10.52 16.83 -23.62
CA GLY A 255 10.32 17.01 -25.06
C GLY A 255 10.86 15.85 -25.91
N ILE A 256 10.95 14.65 -25.33
CA ILE A 256 11.47 13.42 -25.96
C ILE A 256 10.28 12.50 -26.27
N PRO A 257 10.27 11.77 -27.41
CA PRO A 257 9.16 10.87 -27.72
C PRO A 257 9.02 9.76 -26.67
N PHE A 258 7.78 9.54 -26.22
CA PHE A 258 7.39 8.34 -25.47
C PHE A 258 7.09 7.19 -26.43
N ARG A 259 7.59 5.98 -26.13
CA ARG A 259 7.23 4.75 -26.83
C ARG A 259 7.02 3.59 -25.87
N GLU A 260 6.08 2.72 -26.23
CA GLU A 260 5.96 1.41 -25.60
C GLU A 260 7.09 0.51 -26.10
N GLY A 261 8.15 0.34 -25.31
CA GLY A 261 9.22 -0.62 -25.62
C GLY A 261 8.88 -2.05 -25.22
N PHE A 262 8.12 -2.21 -24.13
CA PHE A 262 7.76 -3.50 -23.56
C PHE A 262 6.25 -3.71 -23.57
N VAL A 263 5.84 -4.93 -23.91
CA VAL A 263 4.44 -5.37 -23.76
C VAL A 263 4.37 -6.34 -22.59
N LYS A 264 3.56 -6.00 -21.59
CA LYS A 264 3.26 -6.90 -20.47
C LYS A 264 2.36 -8.04 -20.91
N ASN A 265 2.76 -9.27 -20.62
CA ASN A 265 1.93 -10.44 -20.80
C ASN A 265 0.83 -10.44 -19.75
N ARG A 266 -0.40 -10.12 -20.17
CA ARG A 266 -1.57 -10.08 -19.27
C ARG A 266 -1.91 -11.45 -18.68
N TYR A 267 -1.55 -12.52 -19.38
CA TYR A 267 -1.85 -13.89 -19.00
C TYR A 267 -0.54 -14.62 -18.66
N VAL A 268 -0.14 -14.55 -17.39
CA VAL A 268 1.02 -15.30 -16.88
C VAL A 268 0.52 -16.52 -16.13
N GLY A 269 0.85 -17.71 -16.63
CA GLY A 269 0.51 -18.97 -15.97
C GLY A 269 1.38 -19.25 -14.73
N ARG A 270 0.87 -20.11 -13.84
CA ARG A 270 1.65 -20.70 -12.74
C ARG A 270 2.86 -21.44 -13.34
N THR A 271 4.05 -21.25 -12.79
CA THR A 271 5.21 -22.05 -13.22
C THR A 271 5.04 -23.45 -12.64
N PHE A 272 4.76 -24.45 -13.48
CA PHE A 272 4.76 -25.85 -13.04
C PHE A 272 6.19 -26.27 -12.66
N ILE A 273 6.34 -26.99 -11.54
CA ILE A 273 7.61 -27.63 -11.17
C ILE A 273 7.87 -28.71 -12.23
N MET A 274 8.74 -28.41 -13.19
CA MET A 274 9.15 -29.35 -14.24
C MET A 274 10.42 -30.07 -13.77
N PRO A 275 10.49 -31.42 -13.76
CA PRO A 275 11.71 -32.14 -13.45
C PRO A 275 12.70 -31.99 -14.61
N GLY A 276 13.82 -31.28 -14.40
CA GLY A 276 14.89 -31.15 -15.38
C GLY A 276 15.62 -29.80 -15.32
N GLN A 277 16.94 -29.82 -15.16
CA GLN A 277 17.81 -28.65 -14.94
C GLN A 277 17.94 -27.69 -16.15
N ALA A 278 17.34 -28.01 -17.31
CA ALA A 278 17.70 -27.40 -18.60
C ALA A 278 16.74 -26.31 -19.13
N GLN A 279 15.70 -25.90 -18.40
CA GLN A 279 14.87 -24.76 -18.80
C GLN A 279 14.63 -23.78 -17.65
N ARG A 280 15.68 -23.05 -17.26
CA ARG A 280 15.51 -21.68 -16.75
C ARG A 280 15.16 -20.78 -17.94
N GLN A 281 13.94 -20.92 -18.47
CA GLN A 281 13.39 -19.86 -19.32
C GLN A 281 13.21 -18.62 -18.44
N ASP A 282 13.86 -17.53 -18.85
CA ASP A 282 13.92 -16.25 -18.17
C ASP A 282 12.56 -15.85 -17.60
N SER A 283 12.47 -15.73 -16.27
CA SER A 283 11.22 -15.40 -15.58
C SER A 283 10.68 -14.03 -15.99
N VAL A 284 11.54 -13.14 -16.49
CA VAL A 284 11.16 -11.81 -16.99
C VAL A 284 10.59 -11.88 -18.41
N ARG A 285 11.13 -12.73 -19.31
CA ARG A 285 10.52 -12.96 -20.64
C ARG A 285 9.10 -13.52 -20.58
N LYS A 286 8.77 -14.23 -19.49
CA LYS A 286 7.38 -14.65 -19.22
C LYS A 286 6.45 -13.48 -18.90
N LYS A 287 6.98 -12.39 -18.35
CA LYS A 287 6.20 -11.22 -17.92
C LYS A 287 6.19 -10.10 -18.95
N LEU A 288 7.30 -9.88 -19.66
CA LEU A 288 7.52 -8.75 -20.56
C LEU A 288 8.09 -9.24 -21.89
N ASN A 289 7.58 -8.71 -22.99
CA ASN A 289 8.12 -8.90 -24.33
C ASN A 289 8.66 -7.56 -24.87
N PRO A 290 9.95 -7.47 -25.24
CA PRO A 290 10.46 -6.28 -25.91
C PRO A 290 9.93 -6.18 -27.34
N LEU A 291 9.80 -4.96 -27.85
CA LEU A 291 9.52 -4.65 -29.25
C LEU A 291 10.81 -4.17 -29.93
N PRO A 292 11.57 -5.03 -30.63
CA PRO A 292 12.94 -4.72 -31.07
C PRO A 292 13.08 -3.43 -31.89
N LYS A 293 12.11 -3.14 -32.76
CA LYS A 293 12.09 -1.91 -33.58
C LYS A 293 12.07 -0.62 -32.76
N GLU A 294 11.57 -0.67 -31.52
CA GLU A 294 11.58 0.49 -30.65
C GLU A 294 12.95 0.74 -30.01
N PHE A 295 13.79 -0.29 -29.86
CA PHE A 295 15.12 -0.21 -29.24
C PHE A 295 16.28 -0.07 -30.24
N GLU A 296 16.16 -0.68 -31.42
CA GLU A 296 17.25 -0.85 -32.39
C GLU A 296 17.97 0.47 -32.70
N GLY A 297 19.26 0.54 -32.32
CA GLY A 297 20.11 1.68 -32.61
C GLY A 297 19.84 2.95 -31.79
N LYS A 298 19.03 2.87 -30.73
CA LYS A 298 18.63 4.03 -29.90
C LYS A 298 19.28 4.03 -28.52
N ASN A 299 19.45 5.22 -27.96
CA ASN A 299 19.74 5.49 -26.56
C ASN A 299 18.41 5.60 -25.81
N VAL A 300 18.08 4.60 -25.00
CA VAL A 300 16.74 4.47 -24.39
C VAL A 300 16.78 4.84 -22.91
N LEU A 301 15.80 5.63 -22.46
CA LEU A 301 15.54 5.86 -21.04
C LEU A 301 14.36 5.00 -20.60
N LEU A 302 14.65 3.99 -19.78
CA LEU A 302 13.64 3.14 -19.15
C LEU A 302 13.22 3.76 -17.81
N VAL A 303 11.92 3.88 -17.58
CA VAL A 303 11.36 4.41 -16.34
C VAL A 303 10.53 3.33 -15.66
N ASP A 304 10.86 3.02 -14.41
CA ASP A 304 10.17 2.06 -13.56
C ASP A 304 9.69 2.75 -12.27
N ASP A 305 8.74 2.15 -11.57
CA ASP A 305 8.20 2.76 -10.34
C ASP A 305 9.26 2.80 -9.22
N SER A 306 9.95 1.69 -9.01
CA SER A 306 10.88 1.48 -7.91
C SER A 306 11.87 0.36 -8.22
N ILE A 307 12.97 0.30 -7.47
CA ILE A 307 13.95 -0.78 -7.57
C ILE A 307 14.15 -1.41 -6.19
N VAL A 308 13.65 -2.64 -6.02
CA VAL A 308 13.72 -3.39 -4.75
C VAL A 308 14.98 -4.26 -4.69
N ARG A 309 14.96 -5.44 -5.32
CA ARG A 309 16.09 -6.41 -5.33
C ARG A 309 17.05 -6.24 -6.51
N GLY A 310 16.76 -5.33 -7.45
CA GLY A 310 17.54 -5.09 -8.68
C GLY A 310 17.52 -6.21 -9.74
N ASN A 311 17.18 -7.45 -9.36
CA ASN A 311 17.16 -8.61 -10.25
C ASN A 311 16.25 -8.45 -11.48
N THR A 312 15.08 -7.85 -11.30
CA THR A 312 14.13 -7.59 -12.40
C THR A 312 14.66 -6.49 -13.31
N SER A 313 15.10 -5.37 -12.74
CA SER A 313 15.66 -4.24 -13.47
C SER A 313 16.87 -4.65 -14.32
N ARG A 314 17.77 -5.49 -13.76
CA ARG A 314 18.90 -6.06 -14.50
C ARG A 314 18.46 -6.80 -15.77
N LYS A 315 17.48 -7.69 -15.65
CA LYS A 315 16.95 -8.46 -16.79
C LYS A 315 16.23 -7.57 -17.80
N ILE A 316 15.56 -6.51 -17.35
CA ILE A 316 14.93 -5.54 -18.23
C ILE A 316 15.99 -4.81 -19.05
N VAL A 317 17.08 -4.38 -18.43
CA VAL A 317 18.23 -3.77 -19.12
C VAL A 317 18.86 -4.74 -20.10
N GLU A 318 19.08 -6.00 -19.71
CA GLU A 318 19.58 -7.06 -20.59
C GLU A 318 18.67 -7.25 -21.81
N LEU A 319 17.34 -7.33 -21.63
CA LEU A 319 16.36 -7.44 -22.72
C LEU A 319 16.37 -6.23 -23.66
N ALA A 320 16.53 -5.01 -23.13
CA ALA A 320 16.64 -3.80 -23.95
C ALA A 320 17.91 -3.82 -24.82
N ARG A 321 19.05 -4.27 -24.26
CA ARG A 321 20.29 -4.44 -25.02
C ARG A 321 20.18 -5.54 -26.07
N GLU A 322 19.60 -6.68 -25.72
CA GLU A 322 19.31 -7.77 -26.68
C GLU A 322 18.38 -7.34 -27.81
N ALA A 323 17.46 -6.42 -27.53
CA ALA A 323 16.56 -5.82 -28.51
C ALA A 323 17.24 -4.77 -29.42
N GLY A 324 18.51 -4.43 -29.16
CA GLY A 324 19.33 -3.57 -30.02
C GLY A 324 19.56 -2.15 -29.50
N ALA A 325 19.26 -1.85 -28.23
CA ALA A 325 19.57 -0.54 -27.63
C ALA A 325 21.08 -0.29 -27.58
N LYS A 326 21.52 0.91 -27.96
CA LYS A 326 22.92 1.35 -27.88
C LYS A 326 23.35 1.62 -26.44
N LYS A 327 22.56 2.45 -25.76
CA LYS A 327 22.68 2.78 -24.34
C LYS A 327 21.34 2.60 -23.66
N VAL A 328 21.37 2.16 -22.42
CA VAL A 328 20.20 1.95 -21.57
C VAL A 328 20.37 2.75 -20.29
N TYR A 329 19.67 3.87 -20.22
CA TYR A 329 19.49 4.67 -19.01
C TYR A 329 18.29 4.10 -18.25
N PHE A 330 18.34 4.15 -16.93
CA PHE A 330 17.26 3.67 -16.07
C PHE A 330 16.89 4.75 -15.06
N ALA A 331 15.60 5.00 -14.89
CA ALA A 331 15.06 5.92 -13.89
C ALA A 331 14.04 5.22 -13.00
N SER A 332 14.10 5.51 -11.70
CA SER A 332 13.17 5.04 -10.68
C SER A 332 12.38 6.23 -10.15
N SER A 333 11.04 6.18 -10.22
CA SER A 333 10.18 7.24 -9.66
C SER A 333 10.13 7.27 -8.13
N ALA A 334 10.62 6.22 -7.49
CA ALA A 334 10.89 6.19 -6.06
C ALA A 334 12.37 6.46 -5.77
N PRO A 335 12.71 7.01 -4.59
CA PRO A 335 14.06 6.97 -4.02
C PRO A 335 14.56 5.52 -3.78
N PRO A 336 15.85 5.33 -3.46
CA PRO A 336 16.39 4.01 -3.13
C PRO A 336 15.70 3.41 -1.90
N LEU A 337 15.13 2.22 -2.04
CA LEU A 337 14.55 1.46 -0.93
C LEU A 337 15.66 0.81 -0.10
N ILE A 338 15.81 1.22 1.15
CA ILE A 338 16.89 0.79 2.05
C ILE A 338 16.42 0.22 3.40
N HIS A 339 15.11 0.29 3.67
CA HIS A 339 14.46 -0.24 4.86
C HIS A 339 13.17 -1.01 4.53
N PRO A 340 12.82 -2.06 5.29
CA PRO A 340 11.54 -2.76 5.13
C PRO A 340 10.34 -1.89 5.51
N ASN A 341 9.21 -2.07 4.83
CA ASN A 341 7.94 -1.54 5.34
C ASN A 341 7.37 -2.52 6.38
N VAL A 342 6.92 -2.00 7.51
CA VAL A 342 6.35 -2.79 8.62
C VAL A 342 4.89 -2.45 8.91
N TYR A 343 4.25 -1.69 8.01
CA TYR A 343 2.88 -1.18 8.16
C TYR A 343 1.90 -1.81 7.17
N GLY A 344 2.30 -2.88 6.46
CA GLY A 344 1.41 -3.71 5.64
C GLY A 344 1.77 -3.79 4.15
N ILE A 345 2.84 -3.12 3.68
CA ILE A 345 3.38 -3.40 2.33
C ILE A 345 4.40 -4.53 2.43
N ASP A 346 4.17 -5.63 1.70
CA ASP A 346 5.10 -6.76 1.67
C ASP A 346 6.42 -6.35 1.01
N MET A 347 7.50 -6.51 1.78
CA MET A 347 8.84 -6.04 1.45
C MET A 347 9.86 -7.08 1.92
N PRO A 348 10.96 -7.29 1.16
CA PRO A 348 11.96 -8.29 1.53
C PRO A 348 12.79 -7.87 2.75
N ALA A 349 13.63 -8.79 3.23
CA ALA A 349 14.55 -8.48 4.31
C ALA A 349 15.54 -7.38 3.90
N ARG A 350 16.03 -6.59 4.87
CA ARG A 350 16.90 -5.43 4.62
C ARG A 350 18.13 -5.77 3.77
N SER A 351 18.73 -6.94 3.97
CA SER A 351 19.90 -7.41 3.22
C SER A 351 19.62 -7.76 1.75
N GLU A 352 18.36 -7.90 1.35
CA GLU A 352 17.95 -8.24 -0.02
C GLU A 352 17.73 -7.01 -0.90
N TYR A 353 17.69 -5.80 -0.34
CA TYR A 353 17.61 -4.57 -1.14
C TYR A 353 18.89 -4.35 -1.92
N VAL A 354 18.75 -3.98 -3.19
CA VAL A 354 19.91 -3.64 -4.02
C VAL A 354 20.61 -2.38 -3.49
N ALA A 355 19.86 -1.44 -2.93
CA ALA A 355 20.40 -0.19 -2.41
C ALA A 355 20.99 -0.33 -1.00
N HIS A 356 20.81 -1.46 -0.30
CA HIS A 356 21.34 -1.62 1.04
C HIS A 356 22.87 -1.62 1.04
N GLY A 357 23.45 -0.56 1.61
CA GLY A 357 24.90 -0.39 1.73
C GLY A 357 25.63 -0.15 0.41
N ARG A 358 24.93 0.34 -0.63
CA ARG A 358 25.50 0.61 -1.95
C ARG A 358 25.28 2.04 -2.41
N SER A 359 26.21 2.58 -3.19
CA SER A 359 26.02 3.85 -3.91
C SER A 359 25.16 3.67 -5.16
N ILE A 360 24.65 4.77 -5.72
CA ILE A 360 23.86 4.73 -6.96
C ILE A 360 24.68 4.16 -8.12
N GLU A 361 25.98 4.46 -8.18
CA GLU A 361 26.91 3.96 -9.19
C GLU A 361 27.07 2.44 -9.10
N GLU A 362 27.26 1.91 -7.88
CA GLU A 362 27.35 0.46 -7.64
C GLU A 362 26.05 -0.26 -8.03
N ILE A 363 24.89 0.36 -7.75
CA ILE A 363 23.59 -0.18 -8.18
C ILE A 363 23.48 -0.14 -9.71
N SER A 364 23.88 0.96 -10.36
CA SER A 364 23.87 1.10 -11.82
C SER A 364 24.69 0.00 -12.49
N GLU A 365 25.89 -0.26 -11.97
CA GLU A 365 26.76 -1.35 -12.44
C GLU A 365 26.11 -2.72 -12.21
N GLN A 366 25.51 -2.95 -11.03
CA GLN A 366 24.86 -4.21 -10.69
C GLN A 366 23.66 -4.53 -11.61
N ILE A 367 22.89 -3.51 -12.02
CA ILE A 367 21.77 -3.69 -12.97
C ILE A 367 22.22 -3.61 -14.44
N GLY A 368 23.46 -3.18 -14.71
CA GLY A 368 24.02 -3.06 -16.06
C GLY A 368 23.53 -1.85 -16.86
N ALA A 369 22.98 -0.83 -16.19
CA ALA A 369 22.54 0.42 -16.81
C ALA A 369 23.74 1.34 -17.05
N ASP A 370 23.72 2.08 -18.17
CA ASP A 370 24.75 3.08 -18.49
C ASP A 370 24.69 4.29 -17.54
N PHE A 371 23.50 4.53 -16.97
CA PHE A 371 23.26 5.51 -15.92
C PHE A 371 21.96 5.17 -15.20
N LEU A 372 21.95 5.38 -13.89
CA LEU A 372 20.80 5.17 -13.04
C LEU A 372 20.40 6.47 -12.34
N LEU A 373 19.14 6.85 -12.50
CA LEU A 373 18.51 7.98 -11.84
C LEU A 373 17.50 7.49 -10.81
N TYR A 374 17.65 7.91 -9.56
CA TYR A 374 16.60 7.77 -8.56
C TYR A 374 15.90 9.12 -8.36
N GLN A 375 14.63 9.09 -7.98
CA GLN A 375 13.93 10.27 -7.48
C GLN A 375 14.53 10.76 -6.16
N ASP A 376 14.54 12.08 -5.94
CA ASP A 376 14.86 12.66 -4.62
C ASP A 376 13.66 12.53 -3.68
N LEU A 377 13.89 12.25 -2.40
CA LEU A 377 12.79 12.04 -1.44
C LEU A 377 11.95 13.30 -1.28
N GLU A 378 12.59 14.47 -1.23
CA GLU A 378 11.94 15.76 -1.13
C GLU A 378 11.06 16.04 -2.35
N ASP A 379 11.53 15.68 -3.54
CA ASP A 379 10.76 15.80 -4.78
C ASP A 379 9.58 14.82 -4.83
N LEU A 380 9.74 13.61 -4.29
CA LEU A 380 8.64 12.64 -4.14
C LEU A 380 7.55 13.16 -3.19
N ILE A 381 7.93 13.69 -2.03
CA ILE A 381 7.00 14.29 -1.06
C ILE A 381 6.29 15.47 -1.70
N ALA A 382 7.04 16.39 -2.32
CA ALA A 382 6.48 17.56 -2.99
C ALA A 382 5.51 17.19 -4.13
N SER A 383 5.78 16.08 -4.84
CA SER A 383 4.89 15.58 -5.90
C SER A 383 3.50 15.20 -5.36
N CYS A 384 3.44 14.67 -4.13
CA CYS A 384 2.20 14.32 -3.46
C CYS A 384 1.54 15.56 -2.81
N THR A 385 2.31 16.36 -2.06
CA THR A 385 1.82 17.59 -1.40
C THR A 385 1.27 18.62 -2.39
N ALA A 386 1.80 18.68 -3.62
CA ALA A 386 1.24 19.55 -4.66
C ALA A 386 -0.21 19.21 -5.05
N CYS A 387 -0.69 18.01 -4.72
CA CYS A 387 -2.09 17.61 -4.93
C CYS A 387 -2.98 17.94 -3.72
N ASN A 388 -2.41 17.98 -2.52
CA ASN A 388 -3.09 18.39 -1.28
C ASN A 388 -2.08 19.03 -0.31
N GLU A 389 -2.14 20.35 -0.18
CA GLU A 389 -1.20 21.14 0.65
C GLU A 389 -1.39 20.90 2.16
N GLU A 390 -2.51 20.31 2.59
CA GLU A 390 -2.76 19.97 3.99
C GLU A 390 -1.89 18.80 4.46
N ILE A 391 -1.36 17.99 3.53
CA ILE A 391 -0.53 16.81 3.83
C ILE A 391 0.93 17.12 3.48
N THR A 392 1.69 17.43 4.52
CA THR A 392 3.12 17.78 4.40
C THR A 392 4.06 16.67 4.85
N THR A 393 3.53 15.59 5.41
CA THR A 393 4.31 14.50 6.01
C THR A 393 3.72 13.17 5.60
N PHE A 394 4.58 12.20 5.30
CA PHE A 394 4.19 10.88 4.80
C PHE A 394 5.04 9.81 5.49
N ASP A 395 4.52 8.58 5.57
CA ASP A 395 5.34 7.43 5.98
C ASP A 395 6.34 7.13 4.87
N CYS A 396 7.58 7.57 5.11
CA CYS A 396 8.74 7.39 4.23
C CYS A 396 9.73 6.38 4.80
N SER A 397 9.31 5.57 5.78
CA SER A 397 10.17 4.63 6.52
C SER A 397 11.00 3.72 5.62
N CYS A 398 10.45 3.27 4.49
CA CYS A 398 11.17 2.44 3.51
C CYS A 398 12.40 3.13 2.86
N PHE A 399 12.45 4.46 2.89
CA PHE A 399 13.54 5.28 2.37
C PHE A 399 14.44 5.84 3.47
N THR A 400 13.89 6.23 4.62
CA THR A 400 14.64 6.92 5.69
C THR A 400 15.02 6.02 6.86
N GLY A 401 14.25 4.97 7.12
CA GLY A 401 14.32 4.19 8.35
C GLY A 401 13.62 4.85 9.54
N ASP A 402 13.01 6.02 9.34
CA ASP A 402 12.25 6.72 10.39
C ASP A 402 10.80 6.23 10.38
N TYR A 403 10.50 5.32 11.32
CA TYR A 403 9.17 4.73 11.48
C TYR A 403 8.31 5.60 12.40
N CYS A 404 7.18 6.09 11.88
CA CYS A 404 6.33 7.09 12.56
C CYS A 404 5.71 6.61 13.89
N THR A 405 5.57 5.30 14.11
CA THR A 405 5.07 4.72 15.37
C THR A 405 6.09 4.78 16.52
N GLY A 406 7.38 5.01 16.22
CA GLY A 406 8.43 5.21 17.22
C GLY A 406 8.89 3.97 18.00
N ASP A 407 8.35 2.80 17.70
CA ASP A 407 8.61 1.51 18.36
C ASP A 407 9.35 0.50 17.47
N VAL A 408 9.83 0.95 16.31
CA VAL A 408 10.63 0.17 15.36
C VAL A 408 12.05 0.77 15.32
N THR A 409 13.07 -0.09 15.47
CA THR A 409 14.49 0.31 15.53
C THR A 409 15.33 -0.29 14.41
#